data_AF-A0A3P7U6A3-F1
#
_entry.id   AF-A0A3P7U6A3-F1
#
_cell.length_a   1.000
_cell.length_b   1.000
_cell.length_c   1.000
_cell.angle_alpha   90.00
_cell.angle_beta   90.00
_cell.angle_gamma   90.00
#
_symmetry.space_group_name_H-M   'P 1'
#
loop_
_entity.id
_entity.type
_entity.pdbx_description
1 polymer ?
#
loop_
_entity_poly.entity_id
_entity_poly.type
_entity_poly.pdbx_seq_one_letter_code
_entity_poly.pdbx_strand_id
1 'polypeptide(L)' 'MLGKRPNTYTLTKALAEVQLMEDARRLPVIIVRPSIIGAMWRDPLPGWTDNYNGPTGIFAASI' A
#
# COMPACT_ATOMS: atom_id res chain seq x y z
N MET A 1 -2.57 13.38 -14.68
CA MET A 1 -1.90 12.11 -14.32
C MET A 1 -0.45 12.41 -13.99
N LEU A 2 0.09 11.86 -12.88
CA LEU A 2 1.48 12.05 -12.45
C LEU A 2 2.45 11.20 -13.32
N GLY A 3 2.48 11.47 -14.63
CA GLY A 3 3.23 10.68 -15.59
C GLY A 3 2.78 9.21 -15.63
N LYS A 4 3.73 8.27 -15.46
CA LYS A 4 3.51 6.80 -15.48
C LYS A 4 2.83 6.25 -14.21
N ARG A 5 2.47 7.09 -13.24
CA ARG A 5 1.91 6.67 -11.95
C ARG A 5 0.41 6.95 -11.89
N PRO A 6 -0.42 5.97 -11.49
CA PRO A 6 -1.87 6.14 -11.45
C PRO A 6 -2.35 7.10 -10.36
N ASN A 7 -1.58 7.31 -9.27
CA ASN A 7 -1.93 8.22 -8.17
C ASN A 7 -0.69 8.68 -7.39
N THR A 8 -0.88 9.61 -6.44
CA THR A 8 0.19 10.13 -5.57
C THR A 8 0.80 9.05 -4.67
N TYR A 9 0.00 8.11 -4.17
CA TYR A 9 0.47 7.00 -3.34
C TYR A 9 1.51 6.13 -4.07
N THR A 10 1.21 5.72 -5.29
CA THR A 10 2.13 4.93 -6.11
C THR A 10 3.37 5.71 -6.48
N LEU A 11 3.29 7.03 -6.67
CA LEU A 11 4.44 7.89 -6.88
C LEU A 11 5.35 7.91 -5.65
N THR A 12 4.81 8.22 -4.47
CA THR A 12 5.61 8.36 -3.24
C THR A 12 6.23 7.04 -2.82
N LYS A 13 5.55 5.90 -3.01
CA LYS A 13 6.13 4.58 -2.71
C LYS A 13 7.36 4.26 -3.55
N ALA A 14 7.37 4.59 -4.84
CA ALA A 14 8.59 4.34 -5.61
C ALA A 14 9.70 5.35 -5.40
N LEU A 15 9.37 6.61 -5.07
CA LEU A 15 10.40 7.54 -4.62
C LEU A 15 11.10 6.99 -3.37
N ALA A 16 10.33 6.42 -2.44
CA ALA A 16 10.89 5.77 -1.27
C ALA A 16 11.75 4.54 -1.61
N GLU A 17 11.33 3.69 -2.58
CA GLU A 17 12.14 2.56 -3.04
C GLU A 17 13.49 3.03 -3.63
N VAL A 18 13.48 4.07 -4.48
CA VAL A 18 14.71 4.64 -5.07
C VAL A 18 15.61 5.23 -3.99
N GLN A 19 15.06 6.03 -3.07
CA GLN A 19 15.82 6.61 -1.97
C GLN A 19 16.48 5.52 -1.12
N LEU A 20 15.74 4.44 -0.80
CA LEU A 20 16.26 3.33 -0.01
C LEU A 20 17.41 2.60 -0.74
N MET A 21 17.36 2.48 -2.07
CA MET A 21 18.46 1.90 -2.85
C MET A 21 19.74 2.74 -2.79
N GLU A 22 19.63 4.06 -2.64
CA GLU A 22 20.78 4.97 -2.54
C GLU A 22 21.38 5.00 -1.13
N ASP A 23 20.52 5.03 -0.11
CA ASP A 23 20.92 5.21 1.29
C ASP A 23 21.34 3.90 1.96
N ALA A 24 20.64 2.80 1.68
CA ALA A 24 20.82 1.54 2.40
C ALA A 24 21.85 0.59 1.75
N ARG A 25 22.76 1.10 0.91
CA ARG A 25 23.74 0.31 0.14
C ARG A 25 24.63 -0.63 0.98
N ARG A 26 24.77 -0.38 2.29
CA ARG A 26 25.60 -1.17 3.21
C ARG A 26 24.79 -1.98 4.22
N LEU A 27 23.47 -2.02 4.09
CA LEU A 27 22.58 -2.75 4.97
C LEU A 27 21.92 -3.91 4.20
N PRO A 28 21.71 -5.08 4.82
CA PRO A 28 20.93 -6.14 4.20
C PRO A 28 19.45 -5.73 4.18
N VAL A 29 18.96 -5.25 3.03
CA VAL A 29 17.59 -4.75 2.85
C VAL A 29 16.87 -5.53 1.75
N ILE A 30 15.57 -5.78 1.97
CA ILE A 30 14.66 -6.37 1.00
C ILE A 30 13.41 -5.50 0.86
N ILE A 31 12.92 -5.33 -0.37
CA ILE A 31 11.67 -4.63 -0.67
C ILE A 31 10.61 -5.68 -1.03
N VAL A 32 9.57 -5.78 -0.21
CA VAL A 32 8.41 -6.65 -0.50
C VAL A 32 7.30 -5.79 -1.09
N ARG A 33 6.73 -6.24 -2.22
CA ARG A 33 5.62 -5.59 -2.93
C ARG A 33 4.35 -6.43 -2.79
N PRO A 34 3.62 -6.30 -1.66
CA PRO A 34 2.38 -7.03 -1.48
C PRO A 34 1.30 -6.55 -2.46
N SER A 35 0.23 -7.34 -2.58
CA SER A 35 -0.99 -6.92 -3.25
C SER A 35 -1.74 -5.85 -2.44
N ILE A 36 -2.99 -5.58 -2.81
CA ILE A 36 -3.89 -4.67 -2.08
C ILE A 36 -4.00 -5.10 -0.62
N ILE A 37 -3.82 -4.14 0.29
CA ILE A 37 -4.14 -4.28 1.71
C ILE A 37 -5.61 -3.88 1.89
N GLY A 38 -6.41 -4.77 2.49
CA GLY A 38 -7.83 -4.54 2.78
C GLY A 38 -8.05 -3.80 4.09
N ALA A 39 -9.00 -4.28 4.89
CA ALA A 39 -9.37 -3.66 6.15
C ALA A 39 -8.26 -3.70 7.21
N MET A 40 -8.27 -2.72 8.11
CA MET A 40 -7.31 -2.63 9.22
C MET A 40 -7.48 -3.81 10.18
N TRP A 41 -6.35 -4.39 10.61
CA TRP A 41 -6.40 -5.50 11.56
C TRP A 41 -6.78 -5.07 12.97
N ARG A 42 -6.23 -3.96 13.48
CA ARG A 42 -6.40 -3.54 14.89
C ARG A 42 -6.65 -2.05 15.11
N ASP A 43 -5.80 -1.16 14.61
CA ASP A 43 -5.80 0.25 15.05
C ASP A 43 -6.07 1.21 13.89
N PRO A 44 -6.89 2.27 14.05
CA PRO A 44 -7.70 2.65 15.23
C PRO A 44 -8.97 1.80 15.45
N LEU A 45 -9.44 1.07 14.44
CA LEU A 45 -10.67 0.27 14.49
C LEU A 45 -10.45 -1.05 13.72
N PRO A 46 -10.55 -2.23 14.35
CA PRO A 46 -10.45 -3.51 13.66
C PRO A 46 -11.54 -3.65 12.59
N GLY A 47 -11.19 -4.14 11.41
CA GLY A 47 -12.10 -4.30 10.29
C GLY A 47 -12.46 -3.00 9.55
N TRP A 48 -11.95 -1.84 9.98
CA TRP A 48 -12.26 -0.58 9.31
C TRP A 48 -11.59 -0.47 7.93
N THR A 49 -12.35 0.04 6.97
CA THR A 49 -11.93 0.35 5.60
C THR A 49 -12.45 1.74 5.24
N ASP A 50 -11.67 2.48 4.45
CA ASP A 50 -12.05 3.80 3.94
C ASP A 50 -13.03 3.72 2.75
N ASN A 51 -13.13 2.53 2.15
CA ASN A 51 -13.85 2.32 0.91
C ASN A 51 -14.48 0.92 0.84
N TYR A 52 -15.77 0.87 0.50
CA TYR A 52 -16.50 -0.37 0.20
C TYR A 52 -16.70 -0.60 -1.30
N ASN A 53 -16.14 0.25 -2.17
CA ASN A 53 -16.26 0.06 -3.61
C ASN A 53 -15.40 -1.12 -4.08
N GLY A 54 -15.92 -1.87 -5.05
CA GLY A 54 -15.20 -2.96 -5.71
C GLY A 54 -14.99 -4.16 -4.79
N PRO A 55 -13.79 -4.78 -4.79
CA PRO A 55 -13.54 -6.02 -4.03
C PRO A 55 -13.80 -5.91 -2.54
N THR A 56 -13.54 -4.75 -1.93
CA THR A 56 -13.75 -4.55 -0.49
C THR A 56 -15.22 -4.70 -0.09
N GLY A 57 -16.16 -4.25 -0.93
CA GLY A 57 -17.59 -4.43 -0.70
C GLY A 57 -18.03 -5.89 -0.79
N ILE A 58 -17.43 -6.66 -1.70
CA ILE A 58 -17.69 -8.11 -1.81
C ILE A 58 -17.23 -8.80 -0.52
N PHE A 59 -16.01 -8.49 -0.05
CA PHE A 59 -15.48 -9.06 1.19
C PHE A 59 -16.31 -8.68 2.40
N ALA A 60 -16.78 -7.44 2.51
CA ALA A 60 -17.61 -6.98 3.62
C ALA A 60 -19.02 -7.61 3.62
N ALA A 61 -19.61 -7.86 2.45
CA ALA A 61 -20.92 -8.51 2.33
C ALA A 61 -20.86 -10.03 2.57
N SER A 62 -19.68 -10.63 2.49
CA SER A 62 -19.47 -12.06 2.72
C SER A 62 -19.26 -12.47 4.19
N ILE A 63 -19.30 -11.50 5.10
CA ILE A 63 -19.19 -11.68 6.57
C ILE A 63 -20.57 -11.45 7.18
#